data_AF-A0A7S0ZI90-F1
#
_entry.id   AF-A0A7S0ZI90-F1
#
_cell.length_a   1.000
_cell.length_b   1.000
_cell.length_c   1.000
_cell.angle_alpha   90.00
_cell.angle_beta   90.00
_cell.angle_gamma   90.00
#
_symmetry.space_group_name_H-M   'P 1'
#
loop_
_entity.id
_entity.type
_entity.pdbx_description
1 polymer ?
#
loop_
_entity_poly.entity_id
_entity_poly.type
_entity_poly.pdbx_seq_one_letter_code
_entity_poly.pdbx_strand_id
1 'polypeptide(L)'
;MIGSESCGFVGGFGLKFGVGNGLQLVSVCDQLGVKKQTKSCAQGKVRMATDLKGHDVNGLSISEAGLQPIGLNILVELDEKQNVTKKGIILAGNVQKKRRSGTIRAVGQGSRFVKTGVEMPMPLKAGDRVVFGVTGEHRGLQLKYDGKPCVIVTLDDVLGVLKSEDPASDLSEINPIADKILIHVHKQELSTPGGLVLNASKDRRVRTGEVIAVGNGKLLEDGSREPIGVEVGEQVMWNEYAGNELQALSSEEKYVVIRARDLAGAW
;
A
#
# COMPACT_ATOMS: atom_id res chain seq x y z
N MET A 1 -6.76 70.60 -25.28
CA MET A 1 -6.07 70.60 -23.97
C MET A 1 -5.88 69.12 -23.60
N ILE A 2 -4.76 68.52 -23.99
CA ILE A 2 -3.52 68.27 -23.21
C ILE A 2 -3.72 67.22 -22.10
N GLY A 3 -2.89 66.16 -22.18
CA GLY A 3 -2.71 65.07 -21.22
C GLY A 3 -2.69 63.70 -21.93
N SER A 4 -1.62 63.22 -22.59
CA SER A 4 -0.40 62.56 -22.04
C SER A 4 -0.73 61.68 -20.81
N GLU A 5 -0.53 60.36 -20.80
CA GLU A 5 0.78 59.67 -20.91
C GLU A 5 0.67 58.19 -21.42
N SER A 6 1.59 57.85 -22.33
CA SER A 6 2.33 56.59 -22.59
C SER A 6 1.95 55.26 -21.87
N CYS A 7 1.74 54.14 -22.58
CA CYS A 7 2.72 53.16 -23.15
C CYS A 7 2.98 51.97 -22.19
N GLY A 8 2.98 50.68 -22.54
CA GLY A 8 2.68 49.85 -23.73
C GLY A 8 2.20 48.48 -23.18
N PHE A 9 2.13 47.34 -23.84
CA PHE A 9 2.60 46.81 -25.11
C PHE A 9 1.94 45.43 -25.22
N VAL A 10 1.08 45.17 -26.20
CA VAL A 10 0.86 43.80 -26.70
C VAL A 10 0.72 43.90 -28.21
N GLY A 11 1.74 43.42 -28.92
CA GLY A 11 1.74 43.33 -30.37
C GLY A 11 0.54 42.51 -30.84
N GLY A 12 -0.38 43.17 -31.53
CA GLY A 12 -1.43 42.53 -32.30
C GLY A 12 -0.93 42.09 -33.66
N PHE A 13 -1.74 41.27 -34.32
CA PHE A 13 -2.02 41.22 -35.76
C PHE A 13 -3.02 40.05 -35.90
N GLY A 14 -4.26 40.18 -36.35
CA GLY A 14 -4.88 41.18 -37.22
C GLY A 14 -5.70 40.39 -38.24
N LEU A 15 -6.92 39.99 -37.88
CA LEU A 15 -7.88 39.35 -38.79
C LEU A 15 -8.67 40.45 -39.53
N LYS A 16 -8.53 40.52 -40.85
CA LYS A 16 -9.38 41.34 -41.74
C LYS A 16 -10.18 40.40 -42.64
N PHE A 17 -11.50 40.41 -42.48
CA PHE A 17 -12.47 39.76 -43.36
C PHE A 17 -12.80 40.66 -44.55
N GLY A 18 -12.91 40.06 -45.74
CA GLY A 18 -13.34 40.71 -46.98
C GLY A 18 -14.36 39.85 -47.74
N VAL A 19 -15.61 40.29 -47.69
CA VAL A 19 -16.77 40.19 -48.59
C VAL A 19 -16.72 39.27 -49.83
N GLY A 20 -17.77 38.45 -50.02
CA GLY A 20 -18.35 38.19 -51.35
C GLY A 20 -18.72 36.74 -51.71
N ASN A 21 -20.00 36.39 -51.50
CA ASN A 21 -20.87 35.42 -52.19
C ASN A 21 -20.31 34.09 -52.75
N GLY A 22 -20.79 32.99 -52.18
CA GLY A 22 -20.79 31.67 -52.83
C GLY A 22 -21.05 30.55 -51.82
N LEU A 23 -22.25 29.98 -51.85
CA LEU A 23 -22.56 28.72 -51.18
C LEU A 23 -21.59 27.65 -51.70
N GLN A 24 -20.75 27.05 -50.84
CA GLN A 24 -20.18 25.71 -51.04
C GLN A 24 -19.71 25.13 -49.71
N LEU A 25 -20.23 23.94 -49.43
CA LEU A 25 -19.91 23.08 -48.31
C LEU A 25 -18.68 22.27 -48.74
N VAL A 26 -17.49 22.65 -48.26
CA VAL A 26 -16.25 21.90 -48.56
C VAL A 26 -15.51 21.63 -47.26
N SER A 27 -15.42 20.34 -46.97
CA SER A 27 -14.53 19.71 -46.01
C SER A 27 -13.10 20.22 -46.22
N VAL A 28 -12.61 21.02 -45.27
CA VAL A 28 -11.23 21.46 -45.19
C VAL A 28 -10.43 20.34 -44.52
N CYS A 29 -10.11 19.33 -45.32
CA CYS A 29 -9.14 18.30 -44.95
C CYS A 29 -8.05 18.29 -46.03
N ASP A 30 -7.33 19.41 -46.21
CA ASP A 30 -6.14 19.42 -47.05
C ASP A 30 -5.21 20.65 -46.86
N GLN A 31 -4.83 20.98 -45.62
CA GLN A 31 -3.61 21.76 -45.37
C GLN A 31 -2.83 21.25 -44.15
N LEU A 32 -2.49 19.97 -44.13
CA LEU A 32 -1.25 19.48 -43.52
C LEU A 32 -0.73 18.34 -44.39
N GLY A 33 0.31 18.62 -45.18
CA GLY A 33 0.72 17.84 -46.34
C GLY A 33 1.02 16.37 -46.07
N VAL A 34 0.16 15.50 -46.58
CA VAL A 34 0.42 14.06 -46.72
C VAL A 34 0.79 13.77 -48.17
N LYS A 35 2.10 13.63 -48.44
CA LYS A 35 2.56 13.05 -49.70
C LYS A 35 2.18 11.57 -49.72
N LYS A 36 1.28 11.17 -50.63
CA LYS A 36 1.11 9.75 -51.02
C LYS A 36 2.45 9.24 -51.56
N GLN A 37 3.12 8.39 -50.80
CA GLN A 37 4.09 7.44 -51.36
C GLN A 37 3.46 6.05 -51.31
N THR A 38 2.98 5.61 -52.47
CA THR A 38 2.94 4.19 -52.81
C THR A 38 4.39 3.72 -52.91
N LYS A 39 4.86 2.92 -51.97
CA LYS A 39 6.06 2.11 -52.14
C LYS A 39 5.80 0.67 -51.72
N SER A 40 6.09 -0.18 -52.68
CA SER A 40 6.01 -1.63 -52.71
C SER A 40 6.78 -2.30 -51.57
N CYS A 41 6.30 -3.48 -51.18
CA CYS A 41 7.06 -4.51 -50.48
C CYS A 41 8.45 -4.67 -51.12
N ALA A 42 9.49 -4.40 -50.35
CA ALA A 42 10.82 -4.95 -50.53
C ALA A 42 11.27 -5.46 -49.16
N GLN A 43 11.77 -6.69 -49.17
CA GLN A 43 12.19 -7.48 -48.02
C GLN A 43 13.05 -6.65 -47.05
N GLY A 44 12.46 -6.27 -45.93
CA GLY A 44 13.12 -5.57 -44.85
C GLY A 44 12.71 -6.25 -43.56
N LYS A 45 13.62 -7.05 -43.01
CA LYS A 45 13.60 -7.67 -41.69
C LYS A 45 12.74 -6.86 -40.70
N VAL A 46 11.53 -7.32 -40.44
CA VAL A 46 10.68 -6.79 -39.37
C VAL A 46 11.34 -7.22 -38.06
N ARG A 47 12.33 -6.45 -37.61
CA ARG A 47 12.69 -6.42 -36.19
C ARG A 47 11.62 -5.61 -35.48
N MET A 48 10.41 -6.17 -35.38
CA MET A 48 9.49 -5.79 -34.30
C MET A 48 9.92 -6.59 -33.08
N ALA A 49 11.12 -6.28 -32.58
CA ALA A 49 11.50 -6.53 -31.21
C ALA A 49 11.30 -5.21 -30.48
N THR A 50 10.05 -4.79 -30.39
CA THR A 50 9.61 -3.98 -29.26
C THR A 50 8.80 -4.95 -28.46
N ASP A 51 9.49 -5.60 -27.54
CA ASP A 51 8.91 -6.40 -26.47
C ASP A 51 7.74 -5.59 -25.88
N LEU A 52 6.52 -5.90 -26.34
CA LEU A 52 5.32 -5.51 -25.64
C LEU A 52 5.46 -6.18 -24.30
N LYS A 53 5.86 -5.42 -23.27
CA LYS A 53 6.03 -5.92 -21.92
C LYS A 53 4.71 -6.56 -21.53
N GLY A 54 4.66 -7.88 -21.60
CA GLY A 54 3.49 -8.65 -21.25
C GLY A 54 3.29 -8.57 -19.76
N HIS A 55 2.23 -7.89 -19.33
CA HIS A 55 1.71 -8.03 -17.99
C HIS A 55 0.99 -9.39 -17.91
N ASP A 56 1.71 -10.47 -17.65
CA ASP A 56 1.11 -11.80 -17.59
C ASP A 56 0.75 -12.17 -16.15
N VAL A 57 -0.47 -12.68 -15.96
CA VAL A 57 -0.92 -13.31 -14.72
C VAL A 57 -1.27 -14.76 -15.01
N ASN A 58 -0.46 -15.69 -14.51
CA ASN A 58 -0.66 -17.14 -14.69
C ASN A 58 -0.90 -17.56 -16.15
N GLY A 59 -0.24 -16.89 -17.11
CA GLY A 59 -0.38 -17.15 -18.55
C GLY A 59 -1.51 -16.38 -19.26
N LEU A 60 -2.21 -15.49 -18.55
CA LEU A 60 -3.16 -14.54 -19.13
C LEU A 60 -2.49 -13.17 -19.29
N SER A 61 -2.40 -12.69 -20.53
CA SER A 61 -1.89 -11.34 -20.80
C SER A 61 -2.96 -10.30 -20.47
N ILE A 62 -2.64 -9.43 -19.53
CA ILE A 62 -3.48 -8.31 -19.10
C ILE A 62 -3.17 -7.09 -19.98
N SER A 63 -4.16 -6.24 -20.19
CA SER A 63 -3.99 -4.97 -20.90
C SER A 63 -2.95 -4.07 -20.24
N GLU A 64 -2.40 -3.12 -21.02
CA GLU A 64 -1.40 -2.14 -20.56
C GLU A 64 -1.86 -1.26 -19.38
N ALA A 65 -3.17 -1.24 -19.07
CA ALA A 65 -3.73 -0.53 -17.93
C ALA A 65 -3.34 -1.14 -16.57
N GLY A 66 -2.76 -2.35 -16.57
CA GLY A 66 -2.29 -3.04 -15.37
C GLY A 66 -3.39 -3.74 -14.56
N LEU A 67 -2.98 -4.60 -13.62
CA LEU A 67 -3.93 -5.30 -12.75
C LEU A 67 -4.45 -4.34 -11.68
N GLN A 68 -5.72 -3.92 -11.81
CA GLN A 68 -6.40 -3.13 -10.79
C GLN A 68 -7.25 -4.04 -9.88
N PRO A 69 -6.91 -4.16 -8.57
CA PRO A 69 -7.74 -4.88 -7.62
C PRO A 69 -9.12 -4.23 -7.46
N ILE A 70 -10.14 -5.04 -7.15
CA ILE A 70 -11.50 -4.55 -6.91
C ILE A 70 -11.72 -4.36 -5.41
N GLY A 71 -12.46 -3.32 -5.03
CA GLY A 71 -12.87 -3.11 -3.64
C GLY A 71 -11.73 -2.61 -2.74
N LEU A 72 -11.63 -3.21 -1.55
CA LEU A 72 -10.57 -2.94 -0.55
C LEU A 72 -9.35 -3.85 -0.69
N ASN A 73 -9.19 -4.45 -1.87
CA ASN A 73 -8.05 -5.30 -2.15
C ASN A 73 -6.86 -4.44 -2.62
N ILE A 74 -5.67 -4.89 -2.31
CA ILE A 74 -4.40 -4.32 -2.77
C ILE A 74 -3.53 -5.41 -3.37
N LEU A 75 -2.78 -5.06 -4.40
CA LEU A 75 -1.76 -5.93 -4.98
C LEU A 75 -0.41 -5.57 -4.36
N VAL A 76 0.18 -6.51 -3.64
CA VAL A 76 1.45 -6.34 -2.95
C VAL A 76 2.53 -7.17 -3.62
N GLU A 77 3.63 -6.54 -4.01
CA GLU A 77 4.87 -7.21 -4.41
C GLU A 77 5.64 -7.61 -3.15
N LEU A 78 5.95 -8.91 -3.01
CA LEU A 78 6.64 -9.42 -1.82
C LEU A 78 8.13 -9.06 -1.85
N ASP A 79 8.65 -8.62 -0.71
CA ASP A 79 10.08 -8.42 -0.55
C ASP A 79 10.84 -9.76 -0.54
N GLU A 80 11.98 -9.83 -1.22
CA GLU A 80 12.85 -11.00 -1.19
C GLU A 80 13.44 -11.23 0.21
N LYS A 81 13.66 -12.50 0.57
CA LYS A 81 14.22 -12.88 1.88
C LYS A 81 15.67 -12.40 1.98
N GLN A 82 15.96 -11.51 2.93
CA GLN A 82 17.35 -11.27 3.33
C GLN A 82 17.77 -12.32 4.36
N ASN A 83 18.76 -13.13 3.98
CA ASN A 83 19.32 -14.20 4.81
C ASN A 83 20.50 -13.74 5.67
N VAL A 84 20.83 -12.45 5.60
CA VAL A 84 21.93 -11.82 6.30
C VAL A 84 21.33 -10.81 7.27
N THR A 85 21.55 -11.03 8.56
CA THR A 85 21.25 -10.02 9.57
C THR A 85 22.27 -8.87 9.46
N LYS A 86 21.94 -7.66 9.94
CA LYS A 86 22.85 -6.48 9.93
C LYS A 86 24.26 -6.77 10.51
N LYS A 87 24.42 -7.86 11.27
CA LYS A 87 25.68 -8.34 11.88
C LYS A 87 26.46 -9.38 11.04
N GLY A 88 26.06 -9.66 9.79
CA GLY A 88 26.78 -10.58 8.90
C GLY A 88 26.62 -12.07 9.24
N ILE A 89 25.76 -12.40 10.20
CA ILE A 89 25.49 -13.79 10.58
C ILE A 89 24.49 -14.38 9.61
N ILE A 90 24.91 -15.43 8.89
CA ILE A 90 24.04 -16.27 8.06
C ILE A 90 23.25 -17.18 8.99
N LEU A 91 21.93 -16.98 9.03
CA LEU A 91 21.04 -17.89 9.75
C LEU A 91 21.00 -19.23 9.00
N ALA A 92 21.37 -20.33 9.66
CA ALA A 92 21.27 -21.67 9.10
C ALA A 92 19.82 -21.95 8.61
N GLY A 93 19.70 -22.56 7.44
CA GLY A 93 18.47 -22.65 6.67
C GLY A 93 17.37 -23.47 7.35
N ASN A 94 16.54 -22.81 8.16
CA ASN A 94 15.12 -23.13 8.39
C ASN A 94 14.42 -22.15 9.34
N VAL A 95 15.14 -21.23 10.00
CA VAL A 95 14.55 -20.18 10.85
C VAL A 95 14.43 -18.87 10.06
N GLN A 96 13.90 -18.95 8.83
CA GLN A 96 13.60 -17.79 8.01
C GLN A 96 12.09 -17.65 7.91
N LYS A 97 11.49 -16.94 8.87
CA LYS A 97 10.08 -16.56 8.76
C LYS A 97 9.93 -15.73 7.49
N LYS A 98 9.01 -16.14 6.60
CA LYS A 98 8.65 -15.35 5.41
C LYS A 98 8.31 -13.95 5.89
N ARG A 99 9.01 -12.94 5.36
CA ARG A 99 8.76 -11.55 5.72
C ARG A 99 7.31 -11.24 5.33
N ARG A 100 6.59 -10.63 6.26
CA ARG A 100 5.18 -10.23 6.12
C ARG A 100 5.07 -8.81 5.57
N SER A 101 6.07 -8.38 4.79
CA SER A 101 6.20 -7.04 4.23
C SER A 101 6.25 -7.08 2.71
N GLY A 102 5.79 -6.01 2.08
CA GLY A 102 5.90 -5.83 0.65
C GLY A 102 5.54 -4.42 0.21
N THR A 103 5.76 -4.14 -1.07
CA THR A 103 5.48 -2.84 -1.68
C THR A 103 4.17 -2.90 -2.44
N ILE A 104 3.30 -1.90 -2.28
CA ILE A 104 2.02 -1.85 -2.99
C ILE A 104 2.25 -1.48 -4.45
N ARG A 105 1.82 -2.36 -5.36
CA ARG A 105 1.88 -2.12 -6.81
C ARG A 105 0.61 -1.44 -7.33
N ALA A 106 -0.54 -1.89 -6.84
CA ALA A 106 -1.84 -1.37 -7.23
C ALA A 106 -2.82 -1.40 -6.06
N VAL A 107 -3.71 -0.40 -6.03
CA VAL A 107 -4.74 -0.25 -5.01
C VAL A 107 -6.12 -0.38 -5.63
N GLY A 108 -7.06 -0.95 -4.89
CA GLY A 108 -8.45 -0.98 -5.28
C GLY A 108 -9.14 0.38 -5.13
N GLN A 109 -10.35 0.46 -5.68
CA GLN A 109 -11.15 1.69 -5.71
C GLN A 109 -11.71 2.09 -4.33
N GLY A 110 -11.58 1.23 -3.32
CA GLY A 110 -12.22 1.41 -2.02
C GLY A 110 -13.51 0.60 -1.89
N SER A 111 -14.22 0.79 -0.78
CA SER A 111 -15.55 0.20 -0.57
C SER A 111 -16.61 1.30 -0.55
N ARG A 112 -17.88 0.92 -0.71
CA ARG A 112 -19.02 1.82 -0.49
C ARG A 112 -19.97 1.18 0.50
N PHE A 113 -20.42 1.93 1.49
CA PHE A 113 -21.48 1.47 2.37
C PHE A 113 -22.78 1.39 1.57
N VAL A 114 -23.34 0.17 1.48
CA VAL A 114 -24.55 -0.07 0.66
C VAL A 114 -25.74 0.75 1.16
N LYS A 115 -25.83 1.00 2.47
CA LYS A 115 -26.95 1.69 3.10
C LYS A 115 -26.88 3.21 2.96
N THR A 116 -25.75 3.82 3.31
CA THR A 116 -25.60 5.28 3.32
C THR A 116 -25.08 5.83 2.00
N GLY A 117 -24.55 4.95 1.14
CA GLY A 117 -23.92 5.36 -0.11
C GLY A 117 -22.61 6.11 0.10
N VAL A 118 -22.10 6.22 1.33
CA VAL A 118 -20.82 6.85 1.65
C VAL A 118 -19.70 5.99 1.10
N GLU A 119 -18.78 6.61 0.37
CA GLU A 119 -17.59 5.96 -0.16
C GLU A 119 -16.49 5.92 0.92
N MET A 120 -15.89 4.76 1.08
CA MET A 120 -14.69 4.53 1.87
C MET A 120 -13.51 4.48 0.90
N PRO A 121 -12.84 5.62 0.62
CA PRO A 121 -11.69 5.63 -0.26
C PRO A 121 -10.58 4.78 0.33
N MET A 122 -9.72 4.25 -0.55
CA MET A 122 -8.59 3.44 -0.12
C MET A 122 -7.60 4.32 0.69
N PRO A 123 -7.28 3.97 1.96
CA PRO A 123 -6.38 4.77 2.78
C PRO A 123 -4.90 4.60 2.40
N LEU A 124 -4.60 3.67 1.51
CA LEU A 124 -3.25 3.30 1.06
C LEU A 124 -2.96 3.86 -0.33
N LYS A 125 -1.71 4.22 -0.59
CA LYS A 125 -1.26 4.67 -1.91
C LYS A 125 -0.39 3.61 -2.57
N ALA A 126 -0.34 3.63 -3.91
CA ALA A 126 0.60 2.82 -4.65
C ALA A 126 2.04 3.29 -4.35
N GLY A 127 2.97 2.35 -4.18
CA GLY A 127 4.34 2.60 -3.77
C GLY A 127 4.57 2.54 -2.25
N ASP A 128 3.53 2.63 -1.43
CA ASP A 128 3.67 2.49 0.01
C ASP A 128 4.15 1.08 0.37
N ARG A 129 4.97 0.99 1.41
CA ARG A 129 5.43 -0.28 1.95
C ARG A 129 4.58 -0.67 3.14
N VAL A 130 4.05 -1.89 3.13
CA VAL A 130 3.09 -2.33 4.13
C VAL A 130 3.50 -3.63 4.78
N VAL A 131 3.15 -3.76 6.06
CA VAL A 131 3.18 -5.03 6.78
C VAL A 131 1.76 -5.56 6.83
N PHE A 132 1.57 -6.83 6.50
CA PHE A 132 0.26 -7.47 6.50
C PHE A 132 0.27 -8.76 7.31
N GLY A 133 -0.81 -9.01 8.03
CA GLY A 133 -1.00 -10.17 8.87
C GLY A 133 -1.67 -11.24 8.04
N VAL A 134 -0.95 -12.30 7.71
CA VAL A 134 -1.58 -13.50 7.17
C VAL A 134 -1.67 -14.53 8.28
N THR A 135 -2.89 -14.76 8.77
CA THR A 135 -3.23 -15.87 9.66
C THR A 135 -3.15 -17.17 8.84
N GLY A 136 -1.95 -17.74 8.76
CA GLY A 136 -1.61 -18.93 7.99
C GLY A 136 -0.77 -18.62 6.73
N GLU A 137 -0.11 -19.63 6.16
CA GLU A 137 0.76 -19.45 4.98
C GLU A 137 0.01 -19.14 3.66
N HIS A 138 -1.33 -19.00 3.69
CA HIS A 138 -2.17 -19.10 2.49
C HIS A 138 -3.45 -18.23 2.45
N ARG A 139 -3.60 -17.15 3.24
CA ARG A 139 -4.75 -16.23 3.06
C ARG A 139 -4.36 -15.01 2.21
N GLY A 140 -4.37 -15.22 0.91
CA GLY A 140 -4.20 -14.20 -0.12
C GLY A 140 -4.08 -14.88 -1.48
N LEU A 141 -4.61 -14.26 -2.53
CA LEU A 141 -4.47 -14.79 -3.87
C LEU A 141 -3.02 -14.56 -4.33
N GLN A 142 -2.22 -15.62 -4.35
CA GLN A 142 -0.84 -15.57 -4.85
C GLN A 142 -0.86 -15.65 -6.37
N LEU A 143 -0.18 -14.71 -7.02
CA LEU A 143 -0.04 -14.69 -8.46
C LEU A 143 1.31 -14.13 -8.85
N LYS A 144 1.81 -14.52 -10.03
CA LYS A 144 2.95 -13.85 -10.62
C LYS A 144 2.43 -12.70 -11.46
N TYR A 145 2.95 -11.50 -11.22
CA TYR A 145 2.68 -10.31 -12.01
C TYR A 145 4.02 -9.73 -12.42
N ASP A 146 4.22 -9.49 -13.72
CA ASP A 146 5.49 -9.03 -14.29
C ASP A 146 6.68 -9.93 -13.97
N GLY A 147 6.44 -11.25 -13.87
CA GLY A 147 7.44 -12.24 -13.48
C GLY A 147 7.81 -12.21 -11.99
N LYS A 148 7.24 -11.29 -11.20
CA LYS A 148 7.48 -11.17 -9.76
C LYS A 148 6.39 -11.82 -8.92
N PRO A 149 6.72 -12.38 -7.74
CA PRO A 149 5.71 -12.94 -6.84
C PRO A 149 4.90 -11.82 -6.17
N CYS A 150 3.62 -11.75 -6.48
CA CYS A 150 2.67 -10.81 -5.91
C CYS A 150 1.56 -11.54 -5.13
N VAL A 151 0.98 -10.83 -4.17
CA VAL A 151 -0.14 -11.32 -3.37
C VAL A 151 -1.22 -10.26 -3.35
N ILE A 152 -2.47 -10.66 -3.58
CA ILE A 152 -3.62 -9.80 -3.30
C ILE A 152 -4.00 -9.95 -1.83
N VAL A 153 -3.99 -8.83 -1.13
CA VAL A 153 -4.28 -8.70 0.30
C VAL A 153 -5.46 -7.76 0.49
N THR A 154 -6.31 -8.01 1.48
CA THR A 154 -7.43 -7.11 1.83
C THR A 154 -6.94 -6.04 2.81
N LEU A 155 -7.51 -4.83 2.78
CA LEU A 155 -7.23 -3.77 3.75
C LEU A 155 -7.28 -4.25 5.22
N ASP A 156 -8.24 -5.12 5.53
CA ASP A 156 -8.42 -5.72 6.87
C ASP A 156 -7.21 -6.53 7.35
N ASP A 157 -6.44 -7.11 6.44
CA ASP A 157 -5.23 -7.89 6.73
C ASP A 157 -3.98 -6.99 6.81
N VAL A 158 -4.03 -5.76 6.28
CA VAL A 158 -2.90 -4.82 6.34
C VAL A 158 -2.74 -4.26 7.75
N LEU A 159 -1.63 -4.57 8.42
CA LEU A 159 -1.37 -4.17 9.80
C LEU A 159 -1.00 -2.68 9.88
N GLY A 160 -0.15 -2.22 8.97
CA GLY A 160 0.30 -0.83 8.95
C GLY A 160 1.25 -0.52 7.81
N VAL A 161 1.50 0.79 7.62
CA VAL A 161 2.45 1.34 6.66
C VAL A 161 3.80 1.55 7.35
N LEU A 162 4.89 1.17 6.69
CA LEU A 162 6.25 1.47 7.13
C LEU A 162 6.66 2.85 6.61
N LYS A 163 7.19 3.71 7.48
CA LYS A 163 7.66 5.06 7.10
C LYS A 163 8.99 5.06 6.34
N SER A 164 9.82 4.05 6.59
CA SER A 164 11.17 3.91 6.03
C SER A 164 11.19 2.95 4.84
N GLU A 165 11.87 3.37 3.78
CA GLU A 165 12.07 2.60 2.54
C GLU A 165 13.01 1.40 2.73
N ASP A 166 13.71 1.32 3.87
CA ASP A 166 14.67 0.26 4.13
C ASP A 166 14.00 -1.07 4.52
N PRO A 167 14.35 -2.19 3.88
CA PRO A 167 13.80 -3.52 4.21
C PRO A 167 14.15 -3.98 5.63
N ALA A 168 15.12 -3.33 6.27
CA ALA A 168 15.62 -3.69 7.59
C ALA A 168 15.22 -2.67 8.66
N SER A 169 14.26 -1.79 8.37
CA SER A 169 13.73 -0.87 9.36
C SER A 169 13.06 -1.60 10.51
N ASP A 170 13.22 -1.04 11.70
CA ASP A 170 12.71 -1.65 12.92
C ASP A 170 11.18 -1.48 12.99
N LEU A 171 10.48 -2.50 13.49
CA LEU A 171 9.00 -2.54 13.54
C LEU A 171 8.39 -1.45 14.42
N SER A 172 9.21 -0.69 15.14
CA SER A 172 8.84 0.43 16.00
C SER A 172 8.22 1.60 15.24
N GLU A 173 8.52 1.77 13.95
CA GLU A 173 8.03 2.90 13.14
C GLU A 173 6.82 2.56 12.25
N ILE A 174 6.13 1.46 12.52
CA ILE A 174 4.90 1.09 11.81
C ILE A 174 3.79 2.08 12.17
N ASN A 175 3.13 2.64 11.15
CA ASN A 175 1.88 3.38 11.32
C ASN A 175 0.69 2.43 11.12
N PRO A 176 0.01 1.98 12.19
CA PRO A 176 -1.12 1.08 12.07
C PRO A 176 -2.31 1.74 11.37
N ILE A 177 -3.08 0.94 10.63
CA ILE A 177 -4.23 1.43 9.85
C ILE A 177 -5.54 1.09 10.57
N ALA A 178 -6.55 1.94 10.39
CA ALA A 178 -7.89 1.77 10.94
C ALA A 178 -7.88 1.71 12.48
N ASP A 179 -8.55 0.74 13.09
CA ASP A 179 -8.67 0.52 14.53
C ASP A 179 -7.52 -0.29 15.13
N LYS A 180 -6.40 -0.43 14.41
CA LYS A 180 -5.25 -1.22 14.86
C LYS A 180 -4.32 -0.40 15.76
N ILE A 181 -3.69 -1.10 16.68
CA ILE A 181 -2.78 -0.56 17.69
C ILE A 181 -1.52 -1.40 17.69
N LEU A 182 -0.36 -0.75 17.69
CA LEU A 182 0.95 -1.37 17.82
C LEU A 182 1.39 -1.36 19.29
N ILE A 183 1.69 -2.55 19.81
CA ILE A 183 2.04 -2.75 21.21
C ILE A 183 3.42 -3.40 21.30
N HIS A 184 4.27 -2.87 22.19
CA HIS A 184 5.49 -3.51 22.62
C HIS A 184 5.20 -4.50 23.76
N VAL A 185 5.54 -5.77 23.58
CA VAL A 185 5.26 -6.79 24.59
C VAL A 185 6.31 -6.73 25.69
N HIS A 186 5.86 -6.58 26.94
CA HIS A 186 6.76 -6.68 28.08
C HIS A 186 7.26 -8.12 28.27
N LYS A 187 8.55 -8.27 28.57
CA LYS A 187 9.14 -9.56 28.89
C LYS A 187 8.69 -9.96 30.30
N GLN A 188 7.72 -10.86 30.39
CA GLN A 188 7.27 -11.41 31.67
C GLN A 188 8.38 -12.28 32.28
N GLU A 189 8.92 -11.87 33.42
CA GLU A 189 9.86 -12.67 34.20
C GLU A 189 9.11 -13.81 34.91
N LEU A 190 9.56 -15.04 34.68
CA LEU A 190 8.96 -16.26 35.24
C LEU A 190 9.45 -16.57 36.67
N SER A 191 10.30 -15.71 37.23
CA SER A 191 10.82 -15.82 38.59
C SER A 191 10.11 -14.83 39.50
N THR A 192 9.48 -15.35 40.55
CA THR A 192 9.09 -14.50 41.68
C THR A 192 10.35 -14.02 42.42
N PRO A 193 10.31 -12.86 43.11
CA PRO A 193 11.45 -12.34 43.89
C PRO A 193 11.98 -13.32 44.95
N GLY A 194 11.18 -14.33 45.32
CA GLY A 194 11.53 -15.40 46.26
C GLY A 194 12.22 -16.63 45.65
N GLY A 195 12.64 -16.59 44.38
CA GLY A 195 13.41 -17.67 43.74
C GLY A 195 12.60 -18.93 43.39
N LEU A 196 11.27 -18.90 43.55
CA LEU A 196 10.39 -20.02 43.20
C LEU A 196 9.99 -19.92 41.72
N VAL A 197 10.36 -20.93 40.94
CA VAL A 197 9.90 -21.08 39.55
C VAL A 197 8.47 -21.62 39.59
N LEU A 198 7.51 -20.76 39.25
CA LEU A 198 6.11 -21.17 39.13
C LEU A 198 5.95 -22.11 37.93
N ASN A 199 5.24 -23.22 38.12
CA ASN A 199 4.86 -24.13 37.04
C ASN A 199 3.78 -23.42 36.18
N ALA A 200 4.24 -22.59 35.26
CA ALA A 200 3.53 -21.44 34.69
C ALA A 200 2.55 -21.78 33.56
N SER A 201 1.55 -22.62 33.83
CA SER A 201 0.53 -22.99 32.83
C SER A 201 -0.80 -22.24 32.94
N LYS A 202 -1.05 -21.48 34.02
CA LYS A 202 -2.35 -20.79 34.24
C LYS A 202 -2.37 -19.28 33.92
N ASP A 203 -1.26 -18.56 34.08
CA ASP A 203 -1.24 -17.09 33.92
C ASP A 203 -0.74 -16.58 32.56
N ARG A 204 -0.28 -17.47 31.66
CA ARG A 204 0.25 -17.07 30.33
C ARG A 204 -0.81 -16.65 29.31
N ARG A 205 -2.10 -16.71 29.69
CA ARG A 205 -3.21 -16.34 28.79
C ARG A 205 -3.31 -14.83 28.58
N VAL A 206 -2.90 -14.05 29.57
CA VAL A 206 -2.97 -12.59 29.54
C VAL A 206 -1.58 -12.03 29.30
N ARG A 207 -1.47 -11.23 28.24
CA ARG A 207 -0.26 -10.49 27.93
C ARG A 207 -0.45 -9.03 28.28
N THR A 208 0.67 -8.40 28.63
CA THR A 208 0.75 -6.97 28.93
C THR A 208 1.82 -6.33 28.07
N GLY A 209 1.65 -5.04 27.80
CA GLY A 209 2.52 -4.31 26.90
C GLY A 209 2.21 -2.83 26.88
N GLU A 210 3.10 -2.07 26.25
CA GLU A 210 2.99 -0.62 26.11
C GLU A 210 2.58 -0.25 24.68
N VAL A 211 1.66 0.70 24.55
CA VAL A 211 1.20 1.20 23.25
C VAL A 211 2.24 2.14 22.64
N ILE A 212 2.74 1.79 21.45
CA ILE A 212 3.69 2.65 20.71
C ILE A 212 2.98 3.53 19.68
N ALA A 213 1.99 2.96 18.99
CA ALA A 213 1.31 3.66 17.92
C ALA A 213 -0.16 3.25 17.85
N VAL A 214 -0.99 4.25 17.54
CA VAL A 214 -2.45 4.13 17.46
C VAL A 214 -2.88 4.49 16.04
N GLY A 215 -3.80 3.71 15.47
CA GLY A 215 -4.31 3.94 14.13
C GLY A 215 -5.31 5.09 14.05
N ASN A 216 -5.79 5.38 12.84
CA ASN A 216 -6.73 6.48 12.58
C ASN A 216 -8.18 6.22 13.04
N GLY A 217 -8.47 5.07 13.65
CA GLY A 217 -9.83 4.67 14.03
C GLY A 217 -10.66 4.07 12.89
N LYS A 218 -11.78 3.44 13.28
CA LYS A 218 -12.69 2.77 12.35
C LYS A 218 -13.59 3.79 11.64
N LEU A 219 -13.83 3.61 10.35
CA LEU A 219 -14.75 4.47 9.61
C LEU A 219 -16.20 3.98 9.81
N LEU A 220 -17.08 4.88 10.24
CA LEU A 220 -18.50 4.63 10.45
C LEU A 220 -19.30 4.81 9.15
N GLU A 221 -20.55 4.33 9.15
CA GLU A 221 -21.45 4.46 7.99
C GLU A 221 -21.77 5.93 7.67
N ASP A 222 -21.64 6.81 8.68
CA ASP A 222 -21.89 8.26 8.61
C ASP A 222 -20.71 9.04 8.01
N GLY A 223 -19.58 8.36 7.73
CA GLY A 223 -18.34 8.97 7.26
C GLY A 223 -17.45 9.54 8.37
N SER A 224 -17.92 9.56 9.62
CA SER A 224 -17.09 9.89 10.78
C SER A 224 -16.15 8.74 11.16
N ARG A 225 -15.07 9.04 11.88
CA ARG A 225 -14.15 8.04 12.43
C ARG A 225 -14.44 7.83 13.90
N GLU A 226 -14.60 6.58 14.29
CA GLU A 226 -14.67 6.17 15.69
C GLU A 226 -13.29 6.35 16.34
N PRO A 227 -13.16 7.20 17.37
CA PRO A 227 -11.89 7.40 18.05
C PRO A 227 -11.48 6.13 18.79
N ILE A 228 -10.17 5.89 18.84
CA ILE A 228 -9.61 4.77 19.62
C ILE A 228 -9.52 5.22 21.07
N GLY A 229 -10.02 4.39 22.00
CA GLY A 229 -10.04 4.69 23.43
C GLY A 229 -8.74 4.45 24.18
N VAL A 230 -7.59 4.46 23.49
CA VAL A 230 -6.26 4.32 24.10
C VAL A 230 -5.29 5.34 23.50
N GLU A 231 -4.34 5.78 24.31
CA GLU A 231 -3.31 6.74 23.91
C GLU A 231 -1.92 6.09 23.78
N VAL A 232 -0.98 6.79 23.15
CA VAL A 232 0.41 6.34 23.03
C VAL A 232 1.08 6.42 24.40
N GLY A 233 1.75 5.35 24.82
CA GLY A 233 2.42 5.20 26.13
C GLY A 233 1.58 4.51 27.20
N GLU A 234 0.31 4.20 26.92
CA GLU A 234 -0.59 3.52 27.87
C GLU A 234 -0.23 2.03 28.01
N GLN A 235 -0.46 1.46 29.20
CA GLN A 235 -0.28 0.03 29.43
C GLN A 235 -1.58 -0.69 29.09
N VAL A 236 -1.49 -1.74 28.30
CA VAL A 236 -2.65 -2.51 27.85
C VAL A 236 -2.48 -3.98 28.15
N MET A 237 -3.61 -4.66 28.34
CA MET A 237 -3.67 -6.11 28.48
C MET A 237 -4.59 -6.75 27.45
N TRP A 238 -4.21 -7.93 26.96
CA TRP A 238 -4.96 -8.68 25.95
C TRP A 238 -4.75 -10.19 26.10
N ASN A 239 -5.58 -10.97 25.42
CA ASN A 239 -5.46 -12.43 25.39
C ASN A 239 -4.41 -12.87 24.37
N GLU A 240 -3.67 -13.95 24.63
CA GLU A 240 -2.60 -14.45 23.73
C GLU A 240 -3.03 -14.77 22.28
N TYR A 241 -4.33 -15.04 22.07
CA TYR A 241 -4.92 -15.35 20.77
C TYR A 241 -5.30 -14.10 19.96
N ALA A 242 -5.22 -12.91 20.57
CA ALA A 242 -5.58 -11.66 19.93
C ALA A 242 -4.40 -11.04 19.19
N GLY A 243 -4.66 -10.63 17.95
CA GLY A 243 -3.74 -9.87 17.13
C GLY A 243 -2.66 -10.68 16.40
N ASN A 244 -1.74 -9.94 15.79
CA ASN A 244 -0.68 -10.47 14.95
C ASN A 244 0.68 -10.15 15.57
N GLU A 245 1.41 -11.20 15.96
CA GLU A 245 2.78 -11.05 16.43
C GLU A 245 3.73 -10.73 15.27
N LEU A 246 4.54 -9.69 15.46
CA LEU A 246 5.63 -9.27 14.61
C LEU A 246 6.93 -9.37 15.41
N GLN A 247 7.94 -10.03 14.84
CA GLN A 247 9.25 -10.17 15.46
C GLN A 247 10.23 -9.33 14.67
N ALA A 248 10.95 -8.44 15.37
CA ALA A 248 12.00 -7.66 14.75
C ALA A 248 13.16 -8.60 14.37
N LEU A 249 13.78 -8.36 13.21
CA LEU A 249 14.96 -9.13 12.78
C LEU A 249 16.25 -8.60 13.44
N SER A 250 16.24 -7.35 13.89
CA SER A 250 17.39 -6.66 14.50
C SER A 250 17.49 -6.86 16.02
N SER A 251 16.35 -6.93 16.71
CA SER A 251 16.22 -7.01 18.17
C SER A 251 15.36 -8.21 18.59
N GLU A 252 15.59 -8.77 19.79
CA GLU A 252 14.72 -9.82 20.38
C GLU A 252 13.35 -9.27 20.85
N GLU A 253 13.04 -8.04 20.48
CA GLU A 253 11.82 -7.35 20.86
C GLU A 253 10.62 -7.90 20.07
N LYS A 254 9.51 -8.04 20.77
CA LYS A 254 8.27 -8.55 20.23
C LYS A 254 7.27 -7.42 20.16
N TYR A 255 6.71 -7.23 18.97
CA TYR A 255 5.65 -6.29 18.71
C TYR A 255 4.38 -7.06 18.38
N VAL A 256 3.22 -6.55 18.77
CA VAL A 256 1.94 -7.13 18.42
C VAL A 256 1.05 -6.04 17.87
N VAL A 257 0.41 -6.32 16.74
CA VAL A 257 -0.63 -5.45 16.20
C VAL A 257 -1.99 -6.06 16.50
N ILE A 258 -2.81 -5.34 17.26
CA ILE A 258 -4.13 -5.79 17.75
C ILE A 258 -5.18 -4.77 17.33
N ARG A 259 -6.44 -5.20 17.16
CA ARG A 259 -7.57 -4.26 17.01
C ARG A 259 -7.97 -3.72 18.38
N ALA A 260 -8.36 -2.45 18.47
CA ALA A 260 -8.78 -1.80 19.70
C ALA A 260 -9.87 -2.58 20.47
N ARG A 261 -10.79 -3.22 19.74
CA ARG A 261 -11.89 -4.03 20.30
C ARG A 261 -11.45 -5.32 21.02
N ASP A 262 -10.24 -5.80 20.79
CA ASP A 262 -9.74 -7.06 21.37
C ASP A 262 -8.90 -6.82 22.64
N LEU A 263 -8.73 -5.55 23.05
CA LEU A 263 -8.10 -5.20 24.32
C LEU A 263 -9.03 -5.53 25.49
N ALA A 264 -8.47 -6.08 26.56
CA ALA A 264 -9.20 -6.43 27.77
C ALA A 264 -9.20 -5.28 28.81
N GLY A 265 -8.19 -4.42 28.80
CA GLY A 265 -8.09 -3.25 29.68
C GLY A 265 -6.86 -2.40 29.37
N ALA A 266 -6.90 -1.13 29.81
CA ALA A 266 -5.84 -0.13 29.64
C ALA A 266 -5.70 0.73 30.92
N TRP A 267 -4.48 1.18 31.26
CA TRP A 267 -4.18 2.05 32.41
C TRP A 267 -2.88 2.84 32.27
#